data_AF-A0A178LRN3-F1
#
_entry.id   AF-A0A178LRN3-F1
#
_cell.length_a   1.000
_cell.length_b   1.000
_cell.length_c   1.000
_cell.angle_alpha   90.00
_cell.angle_beta   90.00
_cell.angle_gamma   90.00
#
_symmetry.space_group_name_H-M   'P 1'
#
loop_
_entity.id
_entity.type
_entity.pdbx_description
1 polymer ?
#
loop_
_entity_poly.entity_id
_entity_poly.type
_entity_poly.pdbx_seq_one_letter_code
_entity_poly.pdbx_strand_id
1 'polypeptide(L)'
;ERLIAANPACREVIFPYIGGEELNSHPAHAHHRYVIHFGERTEAECRARWPELMAIVERKVKPERMALRNTADGQRLKKTWWQFGRTRPALNAAIAPLSQVLALSRVSQHLAVTFLPARMVYAESLVIFPFETYAAFCALQARPHEVWARFFASSLEDRLRYTPSDCFETYPFPAGWETDAALEAAGKAYYEYRAGLMAQRNEGLTALYNRFHDPDEDDPAIVRLRELHAAMDAAVLKAYGWDDLLPLACDFVLDYEIDEATWGRRKKPYRYRWPDPVRDEILARLLELNARRAKGG
;
A
#
# COMPACT_ATOMS: atom_id res chain seq x y z
N GLU A 1 -14.01 10.88 -21.36
CA GLU A 1 -13.78 11.86 -22.45
C GLU A 1 -15.07 12.48 -22.99
N ARG A 2 -15.99 11.72 -23.60
CA ARG A 2 -17.25 12.27 -24.16
C ARG A 2 -18.03 13.22 -23.23
N LEU A 3 -18.18 12.86 -21.95
CA LEU A 3 -18.87 13.68 -20.95
C LEU A 3 -18.16 15.02 -20.71
N ILE A 4 -16.82 15.00 -20.63
CA ILE A 4 -15.99 16.20 -20.40
C ILE A 4 -15.98 17.10 -21.64
N ALA A 5 -16.02 16.51 -22.85
CA ALA A 5 -16.11 17.29 -24.08
C ALA A 5 -17.46 18.03 -24.18
N ALA A 6 -18.56 17.41 -23.75
CA ALA A 6 -19.89 18.03 -23.74
C ALA A 6 -20.08 19.04 -22.60
N ASN A 7 -19.57 18.75 -21.42
CA ASN A 7 -19.57 19.65 -20.26
C ASN A 7 -18.18 19.65 -19.60
N PRO A 8 -17.31 20.64 -19.89
CA PRO A 8 -15.97 20.72 -19.32
C PRO A 8 -15.95 20.74 -17.79
N ALA A 9 -17.00 21.28 -17.14
CA ALA A 9 -17.11 21.31 -15.68
C ALA A 9 -17.16 19.90 -15.07
N CYS A 10 -17.55 18.85 -15.82
CA CYS A 10 -17.49 17.46 -15.37
C CYS A 10 -16.12 17.08 -14.81
N ARG A 11 -15.03 17.68 -15.32
CA ARG A 11 -13.66 17.39 -14.85
C ARG A 11 -13.46 17.69 -13.37
N GLU A 12 -14.25 18.60 -12.79
CA GLU A 12 -14.18 18.95 -11.37
C GLU A 12 -14.60 17.80 -10.44
N VAL A 13 -15.41 16.86 -10.93
CA VAL A 13 -15.99 15.77 -10.13
C VAL A 13 -15.73 14.38 -10.71
N ILE A 14 -14.97 14.28 -11.80
CA ILE A 14 -14.49 13.01 -12.34
C ILE A 14 -13.04 12.83 -11.91
N PHE A 15 -12.81 11.82 -11.08
CA PHE A 15 -11.48 11.49 -10.58
C PHE A 15 -11.03 10.14 -11.10
N PRO A 16 -9.74 9.97 -11.36
CA PRO A 16 -9.17 8.65 -11.53
C PRO A 16 -9.42 7.75 -10.32
N TYR A 17 -9.63 6.46 -10.57
CA TYR A 17 -9.86 5.45 -9.55
C TYR A 17 -8.89 4.28 -9.71
N ILE A 18 -8.24 3.89 -8.62
CA ILE A 18 -7.27 2.80 -8.61
C ILE A 18 -7.53 1.84 -7.44
N GLY A 19 -7.46 0.54 -7.72
CA GLY A 19 -7.58 -0.53 -6.73
C GLY A 19 -6.32 -1.35 -6.57
N GLY A 20 -6.41 -2.38 -5.71
CA GLY A 20 -5.29 -3.28 -5.43
C GLY A 20 -4.81 -4.06 -6.65
N GLU A 21 -5.72 -4.40 -7.57
CA GLU A 21 -5.38 -5.09 -8.80
C GLU A 21 -4.47 -4.25 -9.70
N GLU A 22 -4.86 -3.01 -10.02
CA GLU A 22 -4.03 -2.12 -10.83
C GLU A 22 -2.70 -1.78 -10.14
N LEU A 23 -2.73 -1.54 -8.82
CA LEU A 23 -1.53 -1.26 -8.04
C LEU A 23 -0.50 -2.40 -8.16
N ASN A 24 -0.95 -3.65 -8.07
CA ASN A 24 -0.06 -4.81 -8.03
C ASN A 24 0.32 -5.36 -9.41
N SER A 25 -0.51 -5.18 -10.43
CA SER A 25 -0.32 -5.81 -11.74
C SER A 25 0.27 -4.87 -12.80
N HIS A 26 0.07 -3.56 -12.69
CA HIS A 26 0.50 -2.61 -13.71
C HIS A 26 1.90 -2.04 -13.41
N PRO A 27 2.86 -2.04 -14.35
CA PRO A 27 4.24 -1.59 -14.13
C PRO A 27 4.36 -0.10 -13.75
N ALA A 28 3.46 0.73 -14.27
CA ALA A 28 3.37 2.16 -13.93
C ALA A 28 2.19 2.51 -13.00
N HIS A 29 1.55 1.52 -12.37
CA HIS A 29 0.35 1.71 -11.55
C HIS A 29 -0.77 2.51 -12.26
N ALA A 30 -0.92 2.33 -13.58
CA ALA A 30 -1.87 3.10 -14.35
C ALA A 30 -3.31 2.70 -13.99
N HIS A 31 -4.15 3.70 -13.80
CA HIS A 31 -5.58 3.50 -13.66
C HIS A 31 -6.23 3.30 -15.03
N HIS A 32 -7.35 2.57 -15.07
CA HIS A 32 -8.24 2.56 -16.25
C HIS A 32 -9.69 2.89 -15.88
N ARG A 33 -9.97 3.09 -14.59
CA ARG A 33 -11.30 3.39 -14.05
C ARG A 33 -11.37 4.84 -13.60
N TYR A 34 -12.57 5.40 -13.67
CA TYR A 34 -12.89 6.73 -13.20
C TYR A 34 -14.13 6.67 -12.31
N VAL A 35 -14.24 7.63 -11.39
CA VAL A 35 -15.37 7.73 -10.49
C VAL A 35 -15.94 9.15 -10.46
N ILE A 36 -17.26 9.22 -10.24
CA ILE A 36 -17.97 10.48 -10.02
C ILE A 36 -17.94 10.76 -8.51
N HIS A 37 -17.24 11.81 -8.11
CA HIS A 37 -17.10 12.24 -6.71
C HIS A 37 -17.61 13.66 -6.53
N PHE A 38 -18.90 13.81 -6.18
CA PHE A 38 -19.49 15.12 -5.91
C PHE A 38 -19.02 15.76 -4.60
N GLY A 39 -18.34 15.01 -3.72
CA GLY A 39 -17.99 15.46 -2.37
C GLY A 39 -19.23 15.64 -1.52
N GLU A 40 -19.25 16.70 -0.73
CA GLU A 40 -20.35 17.02 0.20
C GLU A 40 -21.38 18.00 -0.40
N ARG A 41 -21.33 18.21 -1.72
CA ARG A 41 -22.23 19.11 -2.45
C ARG A 41 -23.68 18.64 -2.41
N THR A 42 -24.60 19.61 -2.47
CA THR A 42 -26.05 19.37 -2.46
C THR A 42 -26.53 18.74 -3.77
N GLU A 43 -27.65 18.01 -3.73
CA GLU A 43 -28.24 17.41 -4.94
C GLU A 43 -28.59 18.48 -5.98
N ALA A 44 -29.14 19.62 -5.53
CA ALA A 44 -29.54 20.74 -6.39
C ALA A 44 -28.34 21.32 -7.14
N GLU A 45 -27.21 21.56 -6.45
CA GLU A 45 -25.98 22.00 -7.09
C GLU A 45 -25.50 20.98 -8.12
N CYS A 46 -25.49 19.69 -7.77
CA CYS A 46 -25.00 18.64 -8.65
C CYS A 46 -25.86 18.51 -9.92
N ARG A 47 -27.18 18.63 -9.80
CA ARG A 47 -28.10 18.60 -10.95
C ARG A 47 -27.97 19.84 -11.83
N ALA A 48 -27.69 21.00 -11.25
CA ALA A 48 -27.51 22.24 -12.00
C ALA A 48 -26.18 22.26 -12.76
N ARG A 49 -25.08 21.81 -12.14
CA ARG A 49 -23.72 21.90 -12.72
C ARG A 49 -23.31 20.69 -13.56
N TRP A 50 -23.77 19.50 -13.19
CA TRP A 50 -23.38 18.23 -13.84
C TRP A 50 -24.59 17.29 -14.09
N PRO A 51 -25.62 17.75 -14.83
CA PRO A 51 -26.85 16.98 -15.04
C PRO A 51 -26.60 15.60 -15.66
N GLU A 52 -25.66 15.49 -16.60
CA GLU A 52 -25.27 14.23 -17.24
C GLU A 52 -24.65 13.23 -16.26
N LEU A 53 -23.86 13.69 -15.27
CA LEU A 53 -23.28 12.82 -14.25
C LEU A 53 -24.34 12.39 -13.24
N MET A 54 -25.21 13.33 -12.84
CA MET A 54 -26.35 13.00 -11.98
C MET A 54 -27.27 11.96 -12.61
N ALA A 55 -27.55 12.03 -13.91
CA ALA A 55 -28.33 11.01 -14.61
C ALA A 55 -27.67 9.61 -14.56
N ILE A 56 -26.34 9.54 -14.63
CA ILE A 56 -25.60 8.27 -14.49
C ILE A 56 -25.75 7.71 -13.07
N VAL A 57 -25.50 8.55 -12.05
CA VAL A 57 -25.58 8.14 -10.64
C VAL A 57 -27.00 7.78 -10.25
N GLU A 58 -28.00 8.50 -10.77
CA GLU A 58 -29.42 8.21 -10.55
C GLU A 58 -29.82 6.85 -11.09
N ARG A 59 -29.37 6.51 -12.30
CA ARG A 59 -29.66 5.21 -12.91
C ARG A 59 -28.92 4.05 -12.25
N LYS A 60 -27.65 4.25 -11.86
CA LYS A 60 -26.76 3.16 -11.42
C LYS A 60 -26.66 3.00 -9.90
N VAL A 61 -26.73 4.09 -9.13
CA VAL A 61 -26.46 4.10 -7.68
C VAL A 61 -27.74 4.24 -6.86
N LYS A 62 -28.68 5.08 -7.29
CA LYS A 62 -29.92 5.34 -6.54
C LYS A 62 -30.72 4.06 -6.21
N PRO A 63 -30.94 3.09 -7.15
CA PRO A 63 -31.69 1.88 -6.82
C PRO A 63 -31.05 1.07 -5.70
N GLU A 64 -29.72 0.87 -5.75
CA GLU A 64 -28.97 0.15 -4.72
C GLU A 64 -29.03 0.88 -3.37
N ARG A 65 -28.93 2.21 -3.36
CA ARG A 65 -29.07 3.03 -2.15
C ARG A 65 -30.46 2.91 -1.53
N MET A 66 -31.51 2.91 -2.34
CA MET A 66 -32.89 2.78 -1.85
C MET A 66 -33.17 1.40 -1.25
N ALA A 67 -32.51 0.36 -1.76
CA ALA A 67 -32.61 -1.01 -1.27
C ALA A 67 -31.89 -1.26 0.08
N LEU A 68 -31.09 -0.31 0.58
CA LEU A 68 -30.41 -0.45 1.87
C LEU A 68 -31.40 -0.61 3.03
N ARG A 69 -31.00 -1.35 4.06
CA ARG A 69 -31.77 -1.50 5.30
C ARG A 69 -31.95 -0.14 6.00
N ASN A 70 -33.03 0.03 6.77
CA ASN A 70 -33.34 1.29 7.48
C ASN A 70 -32.52 1.49 8.77
N THR A 71 -31.24 1.12 8.76
CA THR A 71 -30.29 1.50 9.82
C THR A 71 -30.02 3.00 9.74
N ALA A 72 -29.45 3.60 10.80
CA ALA A 72 -29.08 5.02 10.79
C ALA A 72 -28.19 5.36 9.57
N ASP A 73 -27.22 4.50 9.25
CA ASP A 73 -26.36 4.65 8.07
C ASP A 73 -27.14 4.51 6.76
N GLY A 74 -27.98 3.47 6.63
CA GLY A 74 -28.79 3.27 5.43
C GLY A 74 -29.76 4.43 5.16
N GLN A 75 -30.40 4.98 6.20
CA GLN A 75 -31.27 6.15 6.06
C GLN A 75 -30.50 7.40 5.61
N ARG A 76 -29.31 7.64 6.16
CA ARG A 76 -28.42 8.72 5.71
C ARG A 76 -28.05 8.56 4.23
N LEU A 77 -27.62 7.36 3.83
CA LEU A 77 -27.24 7.05 2.45
C LEU A 77 -28.41 7.13 1.47
N LYS A 78 -29.65 6.89 1.91
CA LYS A 78 -30.84 7.17 1.09
C LYS A 78 -31.04 8.66 0.87
N LYS A 79 -30.87 9.47 1.91
CA LYS A 79 -30.99 10.94 1.84
C LYS A 79 -29.89 11.59 0.99
N THR A 80 -28.69 11.01 0.97
CA THR A 80 -27.53 11.50 0.21
C THR A 80 -27.09 10.50 -0.86
N TRP A 81 -28.05 9.91 -1.57
CA TRP A 81 -27.82 8.76 -2.47
C TRP A 81 -26.80 9.03 -3.60
N TRP A 82 -26.61 10.30 -3.97
CA TRP A 82 -25.65 10.73 -4.98
C TRP A 82 -24.21 10.84 -4.44
N GLN A 83 -24.02 10.88 -3.12
CA GLN A 83 -22.72 11.02 -2.48
C GLN A 83 -22.06 9.66 -2.20
N PHE A 84 -20.74 9.70 -1.96
CA PHE A 84 -20.02 8.55 -1.42
C PHE A 84 -20.52 8.17 -0.03
N GLY A 85 -20.43 6.88 0.30
CA GLY A 85 -20.94 6.41 1.56
C GLY A 85 -20.17 6.94 2.76
N ARG A 86 -18.86 7.18 2.59
CA ARG A 86 -17.95 7.77 3.57
C ARG A 86 -17.06 8.77 2.85
N THR A 87 -17.01 10.02 3.32
CA THR A 87 -16.28 11.11 2.66
C THR A 87 -14.79 11.18 3.01
N ARG A 88 -14.33 10.40 4.01
CA ARG A 88 -12.93 10.28 4.45
C ARG A 88 -12.22 11.65 4.61
N PRO A 89 -12.81 12.61 5.36
CA PRO A 89 -12.30 13.98 5.43
C PRO A 89 -10.88 14.08 5.99
N ALA A 90 -10.53 13.26 6.98
CA ALA A 90 -9.17 13.24 7.56
C ALA A 90 -8.11 12.83 6.53
N LEU A 91 -8.38 11.80 5.71
CA LEU A 91 -7.47 11.39 4.64
C LEU A 91 -7.33 12.51 3.60
N ASN A 92 -8.45 13.06 3.13
CA ASN A 92 -8.44 14.12 2.13
C ASN A 92 -7.67 15.36 2.61
N ALA A 93 -7.82 15.73 3.88
CA ALA A 93 -7.07 16.83 4.48
C ALA A 93 -5.57 16.53 4.56
N ALA A 94 -5.19 15.30 4.95
CA ALA A 94 -3.79 14.89 5.08
C ALA A 94 -3.05 14.85 3.74
N ILE A 95 -3.72 14.47 2.65
CA ILE A 95 -3.09 14.33 1.32
C ILE A 95 -3.25 15.56 0.43
N ALA A 96 -4.12 16.51 0.79
CA ALA A 96 -4.35 17.75 0.03
C ALA A 96 -3.08 18.56 -0.29
N PRO A 97 -2.09 18.71 0.63
CA PRO A 97 -0.87 19.45 0.31
C PRO A 97 0.15 18.64 -0.50
N LEU A 98 -0.05 17.33 -0.66
CA LEU A 98 0.93 16.43 -1.25
C LEU A 98 0.76 16.30 -2.76
N SER A 99 1.86 16.05 -3.45
CA SER A 99 1.85 15.71 -4.89
C SER A 99 1.60 14.21 -5.12
N GLN A 100 2.09 13.39 -4.20
CA GLN A 100 2.03 11.94 -4.21
C GLN A 100 1.86 11.41 -2.79
N VAL A 101 1.46 10.16 -2.69
CA VAL A 101 1.29 9.43 -1.43
C VAL A 101 1.90 8.05 -1.56
N LEU A 102 2.28 7.46 -0.43
CA LEU A 102 2.63 6.05 -0.40
C LEU A 102 1.37 5.19 -0.27
N ALA A 103 1.35 4.06 -0.94
CA ALA A 103 0.24 3.13 -0.93
C ALA A 103 0.69 1.68 -0.98
N LEU A 104 -0.15 0.79 -0.44
CA LEU A 104 -0.05 -0.66 -0.63
C LEU A 104 -1.43 -1.29 -0.76
N SER A 105 -1.51 -2.48 -1.36
CA SER A 105 -2.73 -3.30 -1.31
C SER A 105 -2.90 -3.91 0.08
N ARG A 106 -4.07 -3.72 0.69
CA ARG A 106 -4.39 -4.23 2.03
C ARG A 106 -4.18 -5.74 2.13
N VAL A 107 -4.56 -6.47 1.09
CA VAL A 107 -4.35 -7.92 1.00
C VAL A 107 -3.36 -8.19 -0.12
N SER A 108 -2.23 -8.79 0.22
CA SER A 108 -1.16 -9.11 -0.73
C SER A 108 -0.25 -10.20 -0.15
N GLN A 109 0.37 -11.01 -1.00
CA GLN A 109 1.43 -11.93 -0.54
C GLN A 109 2.65 -11.17 -0.04
N HIS A 110 3.01 -10.12 -0.78
CA HIS A 110 4.22 -9.33 -0.59
C HIS A 110 3.86 -7.96 -0.05
N LEU A 111 4.60 -7.48 0.94
CA LEU A 111 4.53 -6.10 1.39
C LEU A 111 5.25 -5.24 0.35
N ALA A 112 4.48 -4.58 -0.50
CA ALA A 112 4.98 -3.78 -1.60
C ALA A 112 4.36 -2.38 -1.54
N VAL A 113 5.12 -1.43 -0.98
CA VAL A 113 4.75 -0.01 -0.92
C VAL A 113 5.13 0.66 -2.23
N THR A 114 4.32 1.59 -2.73
CA THR A 114 4.64 2.39 -3.93
C THR A 114 4.10 3.82 -3.85
N PHE A 115 4.58 4.72 -4.70
CA PHE A 115 4.00 6.06 -4.81
C PHE A 115 2.80 6.07 -5.76
N LEU A 116 1.76 6.81 -5.40
CA LEU A 116 0.61 7.14 -6.26
C LEU A 116 0.37 8.65 -6.26
N PRO A 117 -0.13 9.24 -7.38
CA PRO A 117 -0.53 10.65 -7.40
C PRO A 117 -1.61 10.96 -6.36
N ALA A 118 -1.44 12.04 -5.59
CA ALA A 118 -2.34 12.38 -4.48
C ALA A 118 -3.79 12.68 -4.93
N ARG A 119 -3.97 13.15 -6.18
CA ARG A 119 -5.26 13.55 -6.76
C ARG A 119 -6.02 12.40 -7.42
N MET A 120 -6.23 11.32 -6.67
CA MET A 120 -6.98 10.14 -7.09
C MET A 120 -7.96 9.70 -6.02
N VAL A 121 -8.97 8.93 -6.43
CA VAL A 121 -9.81 8.18 -5.49
C VAL A 121 -9.25 6.77 -5.37
N TYR A 122 -8.81 6.42 -4.17
CA TYR A 122 -8.26 5.10 -3.88
C TYR A 122 -9.38 4.13 -3.48
N ALA A 123 -9.31 2.90 -3.97
CA ALA A 123 -10.19 1.85 -3.50
C ALA A 123 -9.98 1.58 -2.01
N GLU A 124 -11.04 1.11 -1.35
CA GLU A 124 -11.00 0.71 0.06
C GLU A 124 -9.97 -0.40 0.33
N SER A 125 -9.68 -1.21 -0.69
CA SER A 125 -8.65 -2.25 -0.68
C SER A 125 -7.22 -1.71 -0.58
N LEU A 126 -7.01 -0.41 -0.67
CA LEU A 126 -5.69 0.22 -0.53
C LEU A 126 -5.52 0.81 0.88
N VAL A 127 -4.28 0.77 1.36
CA VAL A 127 -3.83 1.53 2.52
C VAL A 127 -3.01 2.70 2.00
N ILE A 128 -3.34 3.91 2.44
CA ILE A 128 -2.69 5.15 2.01
C ILE A 128 -1.92 5.74 3.19
N PHE A 129 -0.65 6.03 2.98
CA PHE A 129 0.20 6.73 3.94
C PHE A 129 0.47 8.14 3.39
N PRO A 130 0.19 9.21 4.15
CA PRO A 130 0.33 10.59 3.70
C PRO A 130 1.80 11.06 3.76
N PHE A 131 2.69 10.33 3.10
CA PHE A 131 4.10 10.66 2.96
C PHE A 131 4.50 10.72 1.48
N GLU A 132 5.40 11.63 1.14
CA GLU A 132 5.93 11.80 -0.21
C GLU A 132 7.46 11.63 -0.30
N THR A 133 8.12 11.22 0.80
CA THR A 133 9.59 11.08 0.90
C THR A 133 10.06 9.64 0.70
N TYR A 134 11.28 9.50 0.20
CA TYR A 134 11.90 8.18 0.09
C TYR A 134 12.34 7.61 1.45
N ALA A 135 12.57 8.44 2.46
CA ALA A 135 12.83 8.01 3.83
C ALA A 135 11.63 7.25 4.41
N ALA A 136 10.41 7.74 4.17
CA ALA A 136 9.18 7.04 4.55
C ALA A 136 8.98 5.74 3.80
N PHE A 137 9.23 5.76 2.50
CA PHE A 137 9.23 4.55 1.71
C PHE A 137 10.25 3.54 2.24
N CYS A 138 11.47 3.98 2.58
CA CYS A 138 12.54 3.13 3.10
C CYS A 138 12.11 2.45 4.40
N ALA A 139 11.61 3.22 5.36
CA ALA A 139 11.17 2.70 6.66
C ALA A 139 10.01 1.69 6.51
N LEU A 140 9.07 1.94 5.60
CA LEU A 140 7.89 1.09 5.41
C LEU A 140 8.15 -0.15 4.54
N GLN A 141 9.07 -0.08 3.57
CA GLN A 141 9.34 -1.20 2.66
C GLN A 141 10.44 -2.13 3.20
N ALA A 142 11.28 -1.67 4.12
CA ALA A 142 12.33 -2.49 4.71
C ALA A 142 11.79 -3.63 5.57
N ARG A 143 12.62 -4.68 5.73
CA ARG A 143 12.28 -5.91 6.46
C ARG A 143 11.94 -5.69 7.94
N PRO A 144 12.52 -4.73 8.69
CA PRO A 144 12.07 -4.48 10.07
C PRO A 144 10.56 -4.18 10.16
N HIS A 145 10.02 -3.41 9.21
CA HIS A 145 8.58 -3.16 9.14
C HIS A 145 7.80 -4.37 8.63
N GLU A 146 8.33 -5.12 7.67
CA GLU A 146 7.70 -6.37 7.21
C GLU A 146 7.59 -7.41 8.34
N VAL A 147 8.63 -7.57 9.15
CA VAL A 147 8.64 -8.45 10.33
C VAL A 147 7.57 -8.03 11.32
N TRP A 148 7.48 -6.73 11.62
CA TRP A 148 6.43 -6.19 12.49
C TRP A 148 5.03 -6.43 11.92
N ALA A 149 4.82 -6.05 10.66
CA ALA A 149 3.54 -6.16 9.98
C ALA A 149 3.06 -7.61 9.94
N ARG A 150 3.94 -8.58 9.63
CA ARG A 150 3.58 -10.01 9.59
C ARG A 150 3.31 -10.60 10.96
N PHE A 151 3.88 -10.04 12.03
CA PHE A 151 3.61 -10.49 13.39
C PHE A 151 2.26 -9.99 13.93
N PHE A 152 1.91 -8.73 13.65
CA PHE A 152 0.69 -8.11 14.20
C PHE A 152 -0.53 -8.17 13.28
N ALA A 153 -0.33 -8.29 11.96
CA ALA A 153 -1.44 -8.37 11.03
C ALA A 153 -2.13 -9.74 11.06
N SER A 154 -3.43 -9.74 10.76
CA SER A 154 -4.13 -10.95 10.35
C SER A 154 -3.69 -11.42 8.95
N SER A 155 -4.03 -12.66 8.59
CA SER A 155 -3.91 -13.18 7.22
C SER A 155 -5.27 -13.37 6.55
N LEU A 156 -5.28 -13.40 5.22
CA LEU A 156 -6.35 -13.98 4.43
C LEU A 156 -5.77 -15.20 3.69
N GLU A 157 -6.11 -16.40 4.15
CA GLU A 157 -5.38 -17.62 3.79
C GLU A 157 -3.91 -17.45 4.22
N ASP A 158 -2.97 -17.51 3.28
CA ASP A 158 -1.54 -17.32 3.46
C ASP A 158 -1.05 -15.89 3.14
N ARG A 159 -1.95 -14.98 2.73
CA ARG A 159 -1.61 -13.60 2.35
C ARG A 159 -1.65 -12.66 3.55
N LEU A 160 -0.72 -11.71 3.59
CA LEU A 160 -0.73 -10.61 4.55
C LEU A 160 -2.00 -9.76 4.36
N ARG A 161 -2.73 -9.49 5.46
CA ARG A 161 -3.80 -8.51 5.51
C ARG A 161 -3.39 -7.32 6.39
N TYR A 162 -2.80 -6.31 5.78
CA TYR A 162 -2.24 -5.15 6.44
C TYR A 162 -3.32 -4.26 7.10
N THR A 163 -3.31 -4.16 8.43
CA THR A 163 -4.21 -3.28 9.17
C THR A 163 -3.42 -2.09 9.71
N PRO A 164 -3.74 -0.83 9.31
CA PRO A 164 -2.97 0.34 9.76
C PRO A 164 -2.85 0.48 11.27
N SER A 165 -3.93 0.22 12.02
CA SER A 165 -3.95 0.29 13.49
C SER A 165 -3.03 -0.73 14.14
N ASP A 166 -2.88 -1.91 13.53
CA ASP A 166 -2.13 -3.02 14.13
C ASP A 166 -0.68 -3.03 13.64
N CYS A 167 -0.41 -2.44 12.47
CA CYS A 167 0.89 -2.43 11.83
C CYS A 167 1.56 -1.05 11.89
N PHE A 168 0.98 -0.03 11.26
CA PHE A 168 1.63 1.28 11.12
C PHE A 168 1.62 2.08 12.43
N GLU A 169 0.45 2.23 13.04
CA GLU A 169 0.27 3.04 14.25
C GLU A 169 1.08 2.48 15.43
N THR A 170 1.27 1.17 15.45
CA THR A 170 2.02 0.47 16.51
C THR A 170 3.49 0.28 16.17
N TYR A 171 3.94 0.46 14.93
CA TYR A 171 5.35 0.27 14.59
C TYR A 171 6.23 1.30 15.30
N PRO A 172 7.25 0.88 16.06
CA PRO A 172 8.15 1.81 16.74
C PRO A 172 9.22 2.28 15.75
N PHE A 173 8.89 3.27 14.92
CA PHE A 173 9.84 3.83 13.96
C PHE A 173 11.15 4.33 14.63
N PRO A 174 12.30 4.28 13.93
CA PRO A 174 13.54 4.89 14.43
C PRO A 174 13.35 6.38 14.74
N ALA A 175 14.08 6.93 15.71
CA ALA A 175 14.01 8.36 15.99
C ALA A 175 14.49 9.18 14.77
N GLY A 176 13.75 10.22 14.39
CA GLY A 176 14.13 11.10 13.26
C GLY A 176 14.00 10.48 11.87
N TRP A 177 13.35 9.31 11.73
CA TRP A 177 13.26 8.58 10.46
C TRP A 177 12.68 9.38 9.29
N GLU A 178 11.77 10.33 9.54
CA GLU A 178 11.09 11.11 8.49
C GLU A 178 12.04 12.03 7.71
N THR A 179 13.17 12.40 8.31
CA THR A 179 14.14 13.37 7.74
C THR A 179 15.56 12.80 7.67
N ASP A 180 15.73 11.49 7.89
CA ASP A 180 17.03 10.83 7.84
C ASP A 180 17.54 10.72 6.38
N ALA A 181 18.69 11.36 6.13
CA ALA A 181 19.27 11.42 4.79
C ALA A 181 19.77 10.05 4.27
N ALA A 182 20.18 9.14 5.16
CA ALA A 182 20.60 7.81 4.76
C ALA A 182 19.39 6.95 4.35
N LEU A 183 18.27 7.07 5.08
CA LEU A 183 17.01 6.43 4.70
C LEU A 183 16.49 6.98 3.37
N GLU A 184 16.53 8.31 3.17
CA GLU A 184 16.14 8.94 1.91
C GLU A 184 16.96 8.39 0.73
N ALA A 185 18.28 8.35 0.87
CA ALA A 185 19.17 7.87 -0.18
C ALA A 185 18.97 6.37 -0.49
N ALA A 186 18.86 5.52 0.54
CA ALA A 186 18.67 4.08 0.37
C ALA A 186 17.28 3.76 -0.22
N GLY A 187 16.23 4.41 0.28
CA GLY A 187 14.87 4.28 -0.22
C GLY A 187 14.77 4.71 -1.68
N LYS A 188 15.38 5.83 -2.06
CA LYS A 188 15.39 6.33 -3.44
C LYS A 188 16.09 5.35 -4.37
N ALA A 189 17.27 4.88 -3.99
CA ALA A 189 18.05 3.95 -4.80
C ALA A 189 17.29 2.66 -5.10
N TYR A 190 16.65 2.05 -4.09
CA TYR A 190 15.83 0.86 -4.31
C TYR A 190 14.56 1.17 -5.10
N TYR A 191 13.82 2.23 -4.75
CA TYR A 191 12.55 2.55 -5.40
C TYR A 191 12.74 2.80 -6.90
N GLU A 192 13.68 3.68 -7.27
CA GLU A 192 13.92 4.04 -8.67
C GLU A 192 14.40 2.84 -9.48
N TYR A 193 15.27 2.01 -8.90
CA TYR A 193 15.71 0.78 -9.54
C TYR A 193 14.56 -0.21 -9.73
N ARG A 194 13.74 -0.43 -8.70
CA ARG A 194 12.55 -1.30 -8.77
C ARG A 194 11.57 -0.80 -9.82
N ALA A 195 11.23 0.49 -9.81
CA ALA A 195 10.29 1.10 -10.75
C ALA A 195 10.83 1.06 -12.20
N GLY A 196 12.12 1.32 -12.39
CA GLY A 196 12.78 1.19 -13.70
C GLY A 196 12.73 -0.24 -14.23
N LEU A 197 12.99 -1.23 -13.36
CA LEU A 197 12.94 -2.65 -13.72
C LEU A 197 11.51 -3.09 -14.08
N MET A 198 10.51 -2.67 -13.31
CA MET A 198 9.09 -2.90 -13.60
C MET A 198 8.71 -2.37 -14.98
N ALA A 199 9.08 -1.12 -15.28
CA ALA A 199 8.81 -0.49 -16.57
C ALA A 199 9.52 -1.20 -17.73
N GLN A 200 10.80 -1.53 -17.56
CA GLN A 200 11.61 -2.22 -18.58
C GLN A 200 11.04 -3.60 -18.93
N ARG A 201 10.51 -4.31 -17.94
CA ARG A 201 10.00 -5.69 -18.10
C ARG A 201 8.51 -5.76 -18.33
N ASN A 202 7.80 -4.63 -18.27
CA ASN A 202 6.35 -4.58 -18.29
C ASN A 202 5.73 -5.49 -17.20
N GLU A 203 6.33 -5.49 -16.01
CA GLU A 203 5.95 -6.32 -14.87
C GLU A 203 5.37 -5.45 -13.73
N GLY A 204 4.22 -5.84 -13.18
CA GLY A 204 3.72 -5.28 -11.93
C GLY A 204 4.48 -5.78 -10.69
N LEU A 205 4.17 -5.20 -9.53
CA LEU A 205 4.76 -5.59 -8.24
C LEU A 205 4.63 -7.09 -7.97
N THR A 206 3.47 -7.70 -8.22
CA THR A 206 3.29 -9.14 -7.94
C THR A 206 4.26 -10.00 -8.75
N ALA A 207 4.40 -9.74 -10.05
CA ALA A 207 5.30 -10.50 -10.90
C ALA A 207 6.76 -10.31 -10.46
N LEU A 208 7.16 -9.06 -10.20
CA LEU A 208 8.51 -8.75 -9.78
C LEU A 208 8.87 -9.39 -8.43
N TYR A 209 8.00 -9.31 -7.43
CA TYR A 209 8.28 -9.89 -6.11
C TYR A 209 8.21 -11.43 -6.11
N ASN A 210 7.41 -12.04 -7.00
CA ASN A 210 7.46 -13.49 -7.20
C ASN A 210 8.84 -13.97 -7.67
N ARG A 211 9.51 -13.18 -8.52
CA ARG A 211 10.90 -13.41 -8.95
C ARG A 211 11.90 -13.08 -7.84
N PHE A 212 11.69 -11.97 -7.13
CA PHE A 212 12.51 -11.57 -5.98
C PHE A 212 12.61 -12.67 -4.92
N HIS A 213 11.53 -13.41 -4.68
CA HIS A 213 11.49 -14.50 -3.70
C HIS A 213 11.76 -15.90 -4.27
N ASP A 214 12.10 -16.01 -5.56
CA ASP A 214 12.39 -17.29 -6.22
C ASP A 214 13.86 -17.71 -6.02
N PRO A 215 14.15 -18.87 -5.39
CA PRO A 215 15.53 -19.37 -5.24
C PRO A 215 16.22 -19.67 -6.56
N ASP A 216 15.47 -19.98 -7.61
CA ASP A 216 16.01 -20.34 -8.93
C ASP A 216 16.20 -19.11 -9.85
N GLU A 217 15.88 -17.90 -9.35
CA GLU A 217 16.04 -16.66 -10.09
C GLU A 217 17.45 -16.07 -9.90
N ASP A 218 18.23 -16.15 -10.96
CA ASP A 218 19.64 -15.73 -11.05
C ASP A 218 19.86 -14.49 -11.93
N ASP A 219 18.79 -13.91 -12.48
CA ASP A 219 18.85 -12.70 -13.30
C ASP A 219 19.60 -11.59 -12.55
N PRO A 220 20.70 -11.04 -13.13
CA PRO A 220 21.52 -10.04 -12.45
C PRO A 220 20.72 -8.83 -11.97
N ALA A 221 19.63 -8.48 -12.66
CA ALA A 221 18.80 -7.36 -12.26
C ALA A 221 17.98 -7.66 -10.99
N ILE A 222 17.55 -8.90 -10.80
CA ILE A 222 16.85 -9.34 -9.58
C ILE A 222 17.83 -9.50 -8.43
N VAL A 223 19.03 -10.04 -8.69
CA VAL A 223 20.11 -10.08 -7.68
C VAL A 223 20.43 -8.67 -7.19
N ARG A 224 20.58 -7.71 -8.10
CA ARG A 224 20.78 -6.31 -7.76
C ARG A 224 19.61 -5.70 -6.97
N LEU A 225 18.37 -6.07 -7.30
CA LEU A 225 17.20 -5.64 -6.53
C LEU A 225 17.26 -6.16 -5.08
N ARG A 226 17.71 -7.41 -4.87
CA ARG A 226 17.92 -8.01 -3.54
C ARG A 226 19.02 -7.27 -2.76
N GLU A 227 20.13 -6.94 -3.40
CA GLU A 227 21.22 -6.14 -2.80
C GLU A 227 20.75 -4.76 -2.34
N LEU A 228 19.99 -4.04 -3.18
CA LEU A 228 19.45 -2.73 -2.85
C LEU A 228 18.45 -2.81 -1.69
N HIS A 229 17.67 -3.89 -1.62
CA HIS A 229 16.79 -4.13 -0.47
C HIS A 229 17.59 -4.37 0.81
N ALA A 230 18.67 -5.16 0.74
CA ALA A 230 19.55 -5.38 1.90
C ALA A 230 20.23 -4.07 2.34
N ALA A 231 20.58 -3.18 1.41
CA ALA A 231 21.10 -1.86 1.72
C ALA A 231 20.06 -0.97 2.43
N MET A 232 18.79 -1.02 2.01
CA MET A 232 17.70 -0.38 2.75
C MET A 232 17.54 -0.94 4.16
N ASP A 233 17.53 -2.27 4.30
CA ASP A 233 17.40 -2.91 5.60
C ASP A 233 18.53 -2.48 6.55
N ALA A 234 19.77 -2.44 6.04
CA ALA A 234 20.92 -1.94 6.79
C ALA A 234 20.78 -0.47 7.18
N ALA A 235 20.27 0.39 6.31
CA ALA A 235 20.03 1.81 6.63
C ALA A 235 19.01 1.96 7.76
N VAL A 236 17.92 1.19 7.74
CA VAL A 236 16.90 1.20 8.81
C VAL A 236 17.48 0.67 10.13
N LEU A 237 18.25 -0.42 10.11
CA LEU A 237 18.89 -0.95 11.33
C LEU A 237 19.90 0.04 11.93
N LYS A 238 20.65 0.77 11.11
CA LYS A 238 21.53 1.86 11.57
C LYS A 238 20.76 3.02 12.18
N ALA A 239 19.61 3.40 11.60
CA ALA A 239 18.75 4.42 12.17
C ALA A 239 18.21 4.03 13.57
N TYR A 240 18.04 2.72 13.82
CA TYR A 240 17.76 2.19 15.16
C TYR A 240 18.97 2.14 16.10
N GLY A 241 20.19 2.31 15.58
CA GLY A 241 21.44 2.08 16.31
C GLY A 241 21.79 0.61 16.49
N TRP A 242 21.32 -0.27 15.61
CA TRP A 242 21.53 -1.72 15.66
C TRP A 242 22.62 -2.19 14.68
N ASP A 243 23.72 -1.44 14.62
CA ASP A 243 24.89 -1.78 13.82
C ASP A 243 25.50 -3.14 14.20
N ASP A 244 25.27 -3.58 15.44
CA ASP A 244 25.74 -4.86 15.98
C ASP A 244 25.13 -6.07 15.26
N LEU A 245 24.01 -5.90 14.57
CA LEU A 245 23.37 -6.94 13.77
C LEU A 245 23.98 -7.05 12.36
N LEU A 246 24.78 -6.09 11.91
CA LEU A 246 25.25 -6.03 10.53
C LEU A 246 26.62 -6.74 10.33
N PRO A 247 26.86 -7.36 9.16
CA PRO A 247 25.94 -7.52 8.03
C PRO A 247 24.95 -8.69 8.23
N LEU A 248 23.72 -8.53 7.73
CA LEU A 248 22.72 -9.60 7.70
C LEU A 248 22.61 -10.21 6.31
N ALA A 249 22.57 -11.54 6.27
CA ALA A 249 22.25 -12.29 5.06
C ALA A 249 20.79 -12.75 5.10
N CYS A 250 20.13 -12.68 3.94
CA CYS A 250 18.85 -13.35 3.73
C CYS A 250 19.07 -14.73 3.14
N ASP A 251 18.10 -15.60 3.36
CA ASP A 251 18.02 -16.94 2.79
C ASP A 251 16.61 -17.18 2.21
N PHE A 252 16.46 -18.24 1.43
CA PHE A 252 15.17 -18.69 0.91
C PHE A 252 14.52 -19.65 1.91
N VAL A 253 13.63 -19.10 2.74
CA VAL A 253 12.91 -19.86 3.77
C VAL A 253 11.49 -20.10 3.32
N LEU A 254 10.93 -21.27 3.62
CA LEU A 254 9.51 -21.53 3.41
C LEU A 254 8.67 -20.51 4.20
N ASP A 255 7.66 -19.98 3.54
CA ASP A 255 6.75 -18.98 4.10
C ASP A 255 5.79 -19.60 5.12
N TYR A 256 5.40 -20.84 4.85
CA TYR A 256 4.60 -21.68 5.74
C TYR A 256 5.01 -23.14 5.54
N GLU A 257 4.75 -23.95 6.56
CA GLU A 257 4.99 -25.39 6.50
C GLU A 257 4.13 -26.02 5.40
N ILE A 258 4.74 -26.94 4.65
CA ILE A 258 4.07 -27.71 3.60
C ILE A 258 4.21 -29.19 3.91
N ASP A 259 3.15 -29.94 3.68
CA ASP A 259 3.21 -31.40 3.65
C ASP A 259 3.73 -31.84 2.28
N GLU A 260 4.98 -32.30 2.23
CA GLU A 260 5.64 -32.68 0.97
C GLU A 260 4.89 -33.79 0.21
N ALA A 261 4.17 -34.68 0.91
CA ALA A 261 3.43 -35.75 0.27
C ALA A 261 2.21 -35.24 -0.50
N THR A 262 1.56 -34.18 -0.01
CA THR A 262 0.36 -33.58 -0.64
C THR A 262 0.68 -32.36 -1.49
N TRP A 263 1.83 -31.70 -1.29
CA TRP A 263 2.24 -30.51 -2.04
C TRP A 263 2.54 -30.81 -3.53
N GLY A 264 3.07 -32.00 -3.81
CA GLY A 264 3.35 -32.46 -5.16
C GLY A 264 4.38 -31.58 -5.89
N ARG A 265 4.09 -31.22 -7.15
CA ARG A 265 4.98 -30.44 -8.03
C ARG A 265 4.73 -28.93 -8.01
N ARG A 266 3.93 -28.42 -7.06
CA ARG A 266 3.67 -26.98 -6.96
C ARG A 266 4.95 -26.26 -6.53
N LYS A 267 5.13 -25.02 -7.03
CA LYS A 267 6.24 -24.17 -6.59
C LYS A 267 6.19 -24.04 -5.07
N LYS A 268 7.31 -24.33 -4.39
CA LYS A 268 7.39 -24.18 -2.94
C LYS A 268 7.26 -22.69 -2.59
N PRO A 269 6.55 -22.35 -1.50
CA PRO A 269 6.28 -20.97 -1.13
C PRO A 269 7.52 -20.37 -0.45
N TYR A 270 8.60 -20.20 -1.18
CA TYR A 270 9.81 -19.59 -0.64
C TYR A 270 9.64 -18.08 -0.48
N ARG A 271 10.24 -17.53 0.56
CA ARG A 271 10.46 -16.10 0.75
C ARG A 271 11.94 -15.85 1.02
N TYR A 272 12.54 -15.00 0.19
CA TYR A 272 13.84 -14.40 0.45
C TYR A 272 13.79 -13.44 1.66
N ARG A 273 14.13 -13.94 2.85
CA ARG A 273 14.01 -13.22 4.14
C ARG A 273 15.15 -13.55 5.10
N TRP A 274 15.25 -12.82 6.21
CA TRP A 274 16.17 -13.19 7.28
C TRP A 274 15.81 -14.57 7.88
N PRO A 275 16.82 -15.39 8.20
CA PRO A 275 16.62 -16.62 8.97
C PRO A 275 15.88 -16.34 10.28
N ASP A 276 15.15 -17.34 10.78
CA ASP A 276 14.30 -17.20 11.98
C ASP A 276 15.03 -16.62 13.20
N PRO A 277 16.26 -17.04 13.56
CA PRO A 277 16.97 -16.45 14.70
C PRO A 277 17.20 -14.94 14.58
N VAL A 278 17.53 -14.46 13.38
CA VAL A 278 17.74 -13.03 13.11
C VAL A 278 16.41 -12.27 13.15
N ARG A 279 15.38 -12.85 12.51
CA ARG A 279 14.02 -12.28 12.52
C ARG A 279 13.50 -12.11 13.95
N ASP A 280 13.68 -13.14 14.77
CA ASP A 280 13.15 -13.18 16.13
C ASP A 280 13.88 -12.18 17.05
N GLU A 281 15.20 -12.01 16.88
CA GLU A 281 15.98 -10.96 17.56
C GLU A 281 15.48 -9.55 17.18
N ILE A 282 15.27 -9.28 15.89
CA ILE A 282 14.77 -7.99 15.42
C ILE A 282 13.35 -7.73 15.96
N LEU A 283 12.49 -8.73 15.93
CA LEU A 283 11.15 -8.64 16.50
C LEU A 283 11.21 -8.35 18.00
N ALA A 284 12.08 -9.01 18.75
CA ALA A 284 12.25 -8.78 20.19
C ALA A 284 12.64 -7.33 20.49
N ARG A 285 13.60 -6.77 19.75
CA ARG A 285 14.01 -5.35 19.92
C ARG A 285 12.88 -4.38 19.56
N LEU A 286 12.13 -4.65 18.50
CA LEU A 286 10.95 -3.85 18.14
C LEU A 286 9.87 -3.91 19.24
N LEU A 287 9.58 -5.10 19.78
CA LEU A 287 8.63 -5.25 20.89
C LEU A 287 9.08 -4.46 22.12
N GLU A 288 10.36 -4.46 22.44
CA GLU A 288 10.91 -3.67 23.54
C GLU A 288 10.74 -2.16 23.31
N LEU A 289 11.07 -1.66 22.10
CA LEU A 289 10.87 -0.25 21.76
C LEU A 289 9.40 0.16 21.86
N ASN A 290 8.48 -0.67 21.36
CA ASN A 290 7.05 -0.40 21.45
C ASN A 290 6.56 -0.38 22.92
N ALA A 291 7.05 -1.31 23.75
CA ALA A 291 6.72 -1.34 25.18
C ALA A 291 7.24 -0.10 25.92
N ARG A 292 8.43 0.41 25.58
CA ARG A 292 8.97 1.66 26.12
C ARG A 292 8.11 2.86 25.70
N ARG A 293 7.71 2.94 24.43
CA ARG A 293 6.81 3.99 23.93
C ARG A 293 5.47 4.00 24.67
N ALA A 294 4.88 2.83 24.93
CA ALA A 294 3.62 2.71 25.65
C ALA A 294 3.69 3.11 27.14
N LYS A 295 4.88 3.07 27.76
CA LYS A 295 5.09 3.51 29.15
C LYS A 295 5.44 5.00 29.27
N GLY A 296 5.95 5.61 28.20
CA GLY A 296 6.45 6.99 28.18
C GLY A 296 5.51 8.02 27.54
N GLY A 297 4.38 7.59 26.98
CA GLY A 297 3.28 8.45 26.52
C GLY A 297 2.16 8.52 27.54
#